data_AF-X1D149-F1
#
_entry.id   AF-X1D149-F1
#
_cell.length_a   1.000
_cell.length_b   1.000
_cell.length_c   1.000
_cell.angle_alpha   90.00
_cell.angle_beta   90.00
_cell.angle_gamma   90.00
#
_symmetry.space_group_name_H-M   'P 1'
#
loop_
_entity.id
_entity.type
_entity.pdbx_description
1 polymer ?
#
loop_
_entity_poly.entity_id
_entity_poly.type
_entity_poly.pdbx_seq_one_letter_code
_entity_poly.pdbx_strand_id
1 'polypeptide(L)'
;MLMETDKLEKLRKTVVRGAQEIYSKGLVEDGEGNVSVRINKNEILVTPTSTKYDLLSPELIVHMGLDGTVLGSGKIPSTEVKMHLAVYKDRPKVKCSPIHFC
;
A
#
# COMPACT_ATOMS: atom_id res chain seq x y z
N MET A 1 16.46 -5.71 15.93
CA MET A 1 15.00 -5.76 16.19
C MET A 1 14.35 -4.37 16.24
N LEU A 2 14.88 -3.36 16.95
CA LEU A 2 14.27 -2.01 16.98
C LEU A 2 14.33 -1.25 15.62
N MET A 3 15.44 -1.38 14.87
CA MET A 3 15.62 -0.64 13.61
C MET A 3 14.71 -1.08 12.45
N GLU A 4 14.24 -2.33 12.43
CA GLU A 4 13.36 -2.81 11.35
C GLU A 4 11.93 -2.31 11.52
N THR A 5 11.42 -2.29 12.76
CA THR A 5 10.09 -1.78 13.07
C THR A 5 9.97 -0.29 12.74
N ASP A 6 10.97 0.52 13.10
CA ASP A 6 11.01 1.95 12.79
C ASP A 6 11.00 2.23 11.29
N LYS A 7 11.71 1.41 10.51
CA LYS A 7 11.73 1.52 9.04
C LYS A 7 10.36 1.20 8.45
N LEU A 8 9.72 0.13 8.92
CA LEU A 8 8.40 -0.27 8.45
C LEU A 8 7.36 0.82 8.75
N GLU A 9 7.41 1.41 9.94
CA GLU A 9 6.52 2.50 10.35
C GLU A 9 6.69 3.76 9.48
N LYS A 10 7.94 4.12 9.15
CA LYS A 10 8.21 5.22 8.20
C LYS A 10 7.63 4.94 6.81
N LEU A 11 7.72 3.70 6.33
CA LEU A 11 7.14 3.32 5.04
C LEU A 11 5.62 3.36 5.06
N ARG A 12 4.97 2.93 6.16
CA ARG A 12 3.51 3.06 6.34
C ARG A 12 3.07 4.51 6.24
N LYS A 13 3.73 5.41 6.97
CA LYS A 13 3.49 6.87 6.88
C LYS A 13 3.69 7.42 5.46
N THR A 14 4.66 6.89 4.73
CA THR A 14 4.90 7.28 3.34
C THR A 14 3.75 6.88 2.42
N VAL A 15 3.21 5.66 2.59
CA VAL A 15 2.03 5.20 1.83
C VAL A 15 0.81 6.06 2.15
N VAL A 16 0.55 6.33 3.42
CA VAL A 16 -0.56 7.21 3.86
C VAL A 16 -0.46 8.59 3.22
N ARG A 17 0.72 9.22 3.30
CA ARG A 17 0.93 10.53 2.70
C ARG A 17 0.73 10.51 1.19
N GLY A 18 1.27 9.50 0.50
CA GLY A 18 1.08 9.38 -0.94
C GLY A 18 -0.39 9.23 -1.34
N ALA A 19 -1.14 8.43 -0.59
CA ALA A 19 -2.58 8.24 -0.77
C ALA A 19 -3.37 9.54 -0.55
N GLN A 20 -3.07 10.28 0.51
CA GLN A 20 -3.71 11.58 0.78
C GLN A 20 -3.31 12.67 -0.23
N GLU A 21 -2.08 12.62 -0.75
CA GLU A 21 -1.62 13.56 -1.78
C GLU A 21 -2.31 13.34 -3.13
N ILE A 22 -2.55 12.09 -3.55
CA ILE A 22 -3.31 11.83 -4.79
C ILE A 22 -4.78 12.22 -4.64
N TYR A 23 -5.38 11.97 -3.47
CA TYR A 23 -6.74 12.35 -3.15
C TYR A 23 -6.93 13.88 -3.11
N SER A 24 -6.07 14.61 -2.39
CA SER A 24 -6.13 16.08 -2.30
C SER A 24 -5.89 16.79 -3.64
N LYS A 25 -5.28 16.12 -4.62
CA LYS A 25 -5.14 16.61 -5.99
C LYS A 25 -6.34 16.29 -6.89
N GLY A 26 -7.37 15.62 -6.37
CA GLY A 26 -8.56 15.20 -7.12
C GLY A 26 -8.28 14.12 -8.17
N LEU A 27 -7.22 13.32 -7.97
CA LEU A 27 -6.87 12.24 -8.91
C LEU A 27 -7.65 10.94 -8.66
N VAL A 28 -8.27 10.82 -7.49
CA VAL A 28 -9.06 9.67 -7.04
C VAL A 28 -10.20 10.16 -6.13
N GLU A 29 -11.33 9.46 -6.09
CA GLU A 29 -12.39 9.67 -5.08
C GLU A 29 -12.32 8.66 -3.93
N ASP A 30 -13.14 8.86 -2.90
CA ASP A 30 -13.24 7.93 -1.78
C ASP A 30 -13.67 6.53 -2.26
N GLY A 31 -12.90 5.52 -1.91
CA GLY A 31 -13.14 4.14 -2.34
C GLY A 31 -12.53 3.78 -3.69
N GLU A 32 -11.95 4.74 -4.40
CA GLU A 32 -11.24 4.52 -5.66
C GLU A 32 -9.73 4.56 -5.45
N GLY A 33 -9.02 3.75 -6.24
CA GLY A 33 -7.56 3.73 -6.25
C GLY A 33 -6.92 3.20 -4.96
N ASN A 34 -5.62 2.96 -5.04
CA ASN A 34 -4.80 2.49 -3.93
C ASN A 34 -3.32 2.69 -4.22
N VAL A 35 -2.55 2.74 -3.13
CA VAL A 35 -1.12 3.00 -3.19
C VAL A 35 -0.38 1.86 -2.52
N SER A 36 0.72 1.43 -3.12
CA SER A 36 1.62 0.45 -2.52
C SER A 36 3.08 0.86 -2.62
N VAL A 37 3.90 0.34 -1.71
CA VAL A 37 5.36 0.47 -1.74
C VAL A 37 6.02 -0.89 -1.47
N ARG A 38 7.10 -1.17 -2.19
CA ARG A 38 7.93 -2.36 -1.98
C ARG A 38 8.89 -2.13 -0.83
N ILE A 39 8.88 -3.04 0.16
CA ILE A 39 9.78 -3.00 1.31
C ILE A 39 11.09 -3.74 0.99
N ASN A 40 10.98 -4.91 0.35
CA ASN A 40 12.12 -5.76 -0.01
C ASN A 40 11.82 -6.58 -1.29
N LYS A 41 12.61 -7.62 -1.58
CA LYS A 41 12.42 -8.42 -2.81
C LYS A 41 11.05 -9.11 -2.88
N ASN A 42 10.48 -9.46 -1.73
CA ASN A 42 9.33 -10.34 -1.62
C ASN A 42 8.12 -9.71 -0.94
N GLU A 43 8.21 -8.47 -0.46
CA GLU A 43 7.16 -7.87 0.37
C GLU A 43 6.83 -6.43 -0.01
N ILE A 44 5.56 -6.08 0.22
CA ILE A 44 4.98 -4.77 -0.05
C ILE A 44 4.13 -4.30 1.13
N LEU A 45 3.92 -2.99 1.20
CA LEU A 45 2.82 -2.37 1.91
C LEU A 45 1.79 -1.87 0.90
N VAL A 46 0.51 -1.98 1.21
CA VAL A 46 -0.58 -1.49 0.36
C VAL A 46 -1.70 -0.91 1.23
N THR A 47 -2.41 0.08 0.71
CA THR A 47 -3.63 0.58 1.36
C THR A 47 -4.68 -0.52 1.52
N PRO A 48 -5.49 -0.50 2.60
CA PRO A 48 -6.58 -1.45 2.79
C PRO A 48 -7.72 -1.18 1.80
N THR A 49 -8.69 -2.10 1.75
CA THR A 49 -9.95 -1.89 1.02
C THR A 49 -10.76 -0.73 1.62
N SER A 50 -11.42 0.05 0.75
CA SER A 50 -12.53 0.97 1.05
C SER A 50 -12.41 1.77 2.36
N THR A 51 -11.30 2.48 2.53
CA THR A 51 -11.15 3.46 3.62
C THR A 51 -11.14 4.86 3.02
N LYS A 52 -11.83 5.81 3.66
CA LYS A 52 -11.72 7.23 3.30
C LYS A 52 -10.27 7.68 3.43
N TYR A 53 -9.75 8.37 2.42
CA TYR A 53 -8.33 8.75 2.39
C TYR A 53 -7.93 9.61 3.60
N ASP A 54 -8.85 10.44 4.09
CA ASP A 54 -8.65 11.29 5.27
C ASP A 54 -8.57 10.52 6.59
N LEU A 55 -9.15 9.32 6.65
CA LEU A 55 -9.12 8.44 7.83
C LEU A 55 -7.98 7.42 7.77
N LEU A 56 -7.21 7.42 6.68
CA LEU A 56 -6.13 6.47 6.49
C LEU A 56 -4.98 6.76 7.46
N SER A 57 -4.62 5.77 8.26
CA SER A 57 -3.53 5.84 9.22
C SER A 57 -2.49 4.73 9.00
N PRO A 58 -1.24 4.90 9.49
CA PRO A 58 -0.17 3.93 9.28
C PRO A 58 -0.53 2.51 9.77
N GLU A 59 -1.28 2.42 10.86
CA GLU A 59 -1.78 1.19 11.43
C GLU A 59 -2.84 0.50 10.56
N LEU A 60 -3.45 1.16 9.58
CA LEU A 60 -4.39 0.54 8.64
C LEU A 60 -3.70 -0.04 7.40
N ILE A 61 -2.45 0.35 7.13
CA ILE A 61 -1.70 -0.15 5.97
C ILE A 61 -1.49 -1.68 6.09
N VAL A 62 -1.68 -2.39 4.98
CA VAL A 62 -1.58 -3.85 4.93
C VAL A 62 -0.18 -4.25 4.50
N HIS A 63 0.43 -5.19 5.22
CA HIS A 63 1.73 -5.76 4.87
C HIS A 63 1.52 -7.12 4.23
N MET A 64 2.08 -7.32 3.04
CA MET A 64 1.85 -8.52 2.26
C MET A 64 3.14 -9.03 1.62
N GLY A 65 3.22 -10.34 1.46
CA GLY A 65 4.14 -10.99 0.56
C GLY A 65 3.70 -10.84 -0.89
N LEU A 66 4.65 -10.92 -1.83
CA LEU A 66 4.38 -10.90 -3.25
C LEU A 66 3.68 -12.17 -3.73
N ASP A 67 3.72 -13.23 -2.94
CA ASP A 67 2.93 -14.44 -3.10
C ASP A 67 1.42 -14.22 -2.87
N GLY A 68 1.04 -13.09 -2.26
CA GLY A 68 -0.34 -12.75 -1.91
C GLY A 68 -0.68 -13.02 -0.45
N THR A 69 0.27 -13.50 0.36
CA THR A 69 0.06 -13.76 1.78
C THR A 69 -0.02 -12.44 2.55
N VAL A 70 -1.04 -12.28 3.39
CA VAL A 70 -1.13 -11.15 4.33
C VAL A 70 -0.28 -11.47 5.55
N LEU A 71 0.72 -10.62 5.83
CA LEU A 71 1.70 -10.82 6.90
C LEU A 71 1.33 -10.07 8.20
N GLY A 72 0.29 -9.23 8.17
CA GLY A 72 -0.25 -8.53 9.34
C GLY A 72 -1.62 -9.07 9.77
N SER A 73 -1.91 -9.03 11.07
CA SER A 73 -3.21 -9.46 11.61
C SER A 73 -4.32 -8.43 11.36
N GLY A 74 -5.53 -8.91 11.07
CA GLY A 74 -6.78 -8.13 11.14
C GLY A 74 -7.02 -7.11 10.01
N LYS A 75 -6.23 -7.10 8.94
CA LYS A 75 -6.36 -6.12 7.86
C LYS A 75 -6.70 -6.77 6.52
N ILE A 76 -7.65 -6.18 5.81
CA ILE A 76 -8.08 -6.64 4.49
C ILE A 76 -7.40 -5.77 3.43
N PRO A 77 -6.57 -6.34 2.54
CA PRO A 77 -5.96 -5.58 1.47
C PRO A 77 -7.01 -5.10 0.46
N SER A 78 -6.64 -4.07 -0.32
CA SER A 78 -7.46 -3.65 -1.46
C SER A 78 -7.82 -4.84 -2.37
N THR A 79 -9.03 -4.82 -2.93
CA THR A 79 -9.48 -5.77 -3.97
C THR A 79 -8.56 -5.75 -5.21
N GLU A 80 -7.87 -4.64 -5.46
CA GLU A 80 -6.98 -4.43 -6.60
C GLU A 80 -5.53 -4.88 -6.33
N VAL A 81 -5.25 -5.43 -5.15
CA VAL A 81 -3.88 -5.81 -4.77
C VAL A 81 -3.22 -6.77 -5.75
N LYS A 82 -4.00 -7.63 -6.42
CA LYS A 82 -3.49 -8.55 -7.47
C LYS A 82 -2.75 -7.80 -8.58
N MET A 83 -3.17 -6.59 -8.94
CA MET A 83 -2.51 -5.78 -9.95
C MET A 83 -1.16 -5.24 -9.46
N HIS A 84 -1.08 -4.76 -8.21
CA HIS A 84 0.20 -4.39 -7.59
C HIS A 84 1.18 -5.56 -7.59
N LEU A 85 0.71 -6.73 -7.16
CA LEU A 85 1.52 -7.96 -7.13
C LEU A 85 2.07 -8.29 -8.52
N ALA A 86 1.24 -8.20 -9.55
CA ALA A 86 1.67 -8.42 -10.94
C ALA A 86 2.75 -7.41 -11.37
N VAL A 87 2.55 -6.11 -11.12
CA VAL A 87 3.54 -5.07 -11.44
C VAL A 87 4.87 -5.32 -10.76
N TYR A 88 4.86 -5.67 -9.47
CA TYR A 88 6.09 -5.95 -8.74
C TYR A 88 6.78 -7.24 -9.17
N LYS A 89 6.04 -8.29 -9.55
CA LYS A 89 6.64 -9.52 -10.08
C LYS A 89 7.31 -9.27 -11.43
N ASP A 90 6.63 -8.56 -12.32
CA ASP A 90 7.11 -8.28 -13.68
C ASP A 90 8.22 -7.22 -13.71
N ARG A 91 8.20 -6.27 -12.77
CA ARG A 91 9.15 -5.16 -12.71
C ARG A 91 9.90 -5.11 -11.37
N PRO A 92 11.00 -5.88 -11.21
CA PRO A 92 11.79 -5.92 -9.97
C PRO A 92 12.38 -4.56 -9.53
N LYS A 93 12.55 -3.61 -10.46
CA LYS A 93 13.07 -2.27 -10.19
C LYS A 93 12.00 -1.31 -9.62
N VAL A 94 10.71 -1.62 -9.76
CA VAL A 94 9.62 -0.76 -9.24
C VAL A 94 9.61 -0.82 -7.71
N LYS A 95 9.54 0.36 -7.10
CA LYS A 95 9.53 0.55 -5.64
C LYS A 95 8.22 1.08 -5.09
N CYS A 96 7.45 1.79 -5.90
CA CYS A 96 6.15 2.35 -5.54
C CYS A 96 5.23 2.21 -6.74
N SER A 97 3.96 1.89 -6.50
CA SER A 97 2.94 1.78 -7.54
C SER A 97 1.66 2.39 -6.99
N PRO A 98 1.18 3.53 -7.53
CA PRO A 98 -0.21 3.92 -7.43
C PRO A 98 -1.01 3.17 -8.51
N ILE A 99 -2.21 2.72 -8.17
CA ILE A 99 -3.17 2.17 -9.13
C ILE A 99 -4.49 2.89 -8.91
N HIS A 100 -5.11 3.31 -10.00
CA HIS A 100 -6.42 3.93 -10.02
C HIS A 100 -7.21 3.25 -11.13
N PHE A 101 -8.41 2.81 -10.80
CA PHE A 101 -9.41 2.38 -11.76
C PHE A 101 -10.59 3.34 -11.64
N CYS A 102 -10.98 3.92 -12.78
CA CYS A 102 -12.23 4.65 -12.93
C CYS A 102 -13.39 3.68 -13.15
#